data_AF-A0A392V7R3-F1
#
_entry.id   AF-A0A392V7R3-F1
#
_cell.length_a   1.000
_cell.length_b   1.000
_cell.length_c   1.000
_cell.angle_alpha   90.00
_cell.angle_beta   90.00
_cell.angle_gamma   90.00
#
_symmetry.space_group_name_H-M   'P 1'
#
loop_
_entity.id
_entity.type
_entity.pdbx_description
1 polymer ?
#
loop_
_entity_poly.entity_id
_entity_poly.type
_entity_poly.pdbx_seq_one_letter_code
_entity_poly.pdbx_strand_id
1 'polypeptide(L)' 'YGADAMIPVEIDPPSWRRETAALSENNAALQESLDLVQELREDAHFREFYTK' A
#
# COMPACT_ATOMS: atom_id res chain seq x y z
N TYR A 1 21.65 -39.40 -11.76
CA TYR A 1 21.94 -38.64 -10.53
C TYR A 1 21.90 -37.16 -10.87
N GLY A 2 20.85 -36.44 -10.50
CA GLY A 2 20.78 -35.01 -10.84
C GLY A 2 19.39 -34.36 -10.69
N ALA A 3 18.66 -34.65 -9.61
CA ALA A 3 17.34 -34.04 -9.39
C ALA A 3 17.16 -33.45 -7.98
N ASP A 4 18.22 -33.36 -7.17
CA ASP A 4 18.10 -32.93 -5.77
C ASP A 4 19.18 -31.89 -5.39
N ALA A 5 19.42 -30.93 -6.27
CA ALA A 5 20.21 -29.76 -5.93
C ALA A 5 19.29 -28.75 -5.22
N MET A 6 19.27 -28.80 -3.89
CA MET A 6 18.64 -27.77 -3.06
C MET A 6 19.42 -26.47 -3.20
N ILE A 7 18.83 -25.45 -3.82
CA ILE A 7 19.39 -24.10 -3.84
C ILE A 7 19.02 -23.43 -2.51
N PRO A 8 19.98 -23.10 -1.63
CA PRO A 8 19.67 -22.37 -0.41
C PRO A 8 19.20 -20.96 -0.80
N VAL A 9 17.98 -20.61 -0.38
CA VAL A 9 17.53 -19.23 -0.42
C VAL A 9 18.07 -18.56 0.82
N GLU A 10 19.04 -17.67 0.64
CA GLU A 10 19.46 -16.75 1.70
C GLU A 10 18.27 -15.83 1.99
N ILE A 11 17.59 -16.05 3.11
CA ILE A 11 16.59 -15.12 3.60
C ILE A 11 17.38 -13.97 4.23
N ASP A 12 17.54 -12.89 3.47
CA ASP A 12 18.14 -11.67 4.00
C ASP A 12 17.40 -11.24 5.28
N PRO A 13 18.12 -10.82 6.33
CA PRO A 13 17.48 -10.24 7.49
C PRO A 13 16.61 -9.06 7.05
N PRO A 14 15.45 -8.82 7.71
CA PRO A 14 14.58 -7.71 7.35
C PRO A 14 15.41 -6.43 7.33
N SER A 15 15.37 -5.71 6.21
CA SER A 15 16.10 -4.46 6.09
C SER A 15 15.65 -3.50 7.21
N TRP A 16 16.54 -2.60 7.64
CA TRP A 16 16.23 -1.60 8.67
C TRP A 16 14.92 -0.88 8.38
N ARG A 17 14.65 -0.56 7.10
CA ARG A 17 13.39 0.05 6.66
C ARG A 17 12.15 -0.77 7.00
N ARG A 18 12.24 -2.10 6.95
CA ARG A 18 11.13 -3.01 7.25
C ARG A 18 11.02 -3.29 8.75
N GLU A 19 12.13 -3.28 9.47
CA GLU A 19 12.18 -3.46 10.92
C GLU A 19 11.65 -2.23 11.67
N THR A 20 11.94 -1.02 11.19
CA THR A 20 11.44 0.24 11.78
C THR A 20 10.15 0.75 11.13
N ALA A 21 9.55 0.01 10.20
CA ALA A 21 8.31 0.42 9.56
C ALA A 21 7.15 0.41 10.57
N ALA A 22 6.61 1.59 10.89
CA ALA A 22 5.35 1.72 11.62
C ALA A 22 4.16 1.37 10.71
N LEU A 23 4.02 0.09 10.36
CA LEU A 23 3.02 -0.41 9.41
C LEU A 23 1.59 -0.03 9.81
N SER A 24 1.29 -0.01 11.11
CA SER A 24 -0.03 0.41 11.62
C SER A 24 -0.33 1.87 11.31
N GLU A 25 0.64 2.76 11.55
CA GLU A 25 0.51 4.20 11.31
C GLU A 25 0.43 4.49 9.81
N ASN A 26 1.26 3.82 9.01
CA ASN A 26 1.24 3.95 7.56
C ASN A 26 -0.12 3.51 6.96
N ASN A 27 -0.67 2.40 7.44
CA ASN A 27 -1.98 1.93 6.99
C ASN A 27 -3.10 2.90 7.37
N ALA A 28 -3.07 3.48 8.57
CA ALA A 28 -4.04 4.48 8.98
C ALA A 28 -3.95 5.76 8.12
N ALA A 29 -2.74 6.26 7.88
CA ALA A 29 -2.52 7.43 7.01
C ALA A 29 -2.93 7.15 5.55
N LEU A 30 -2.73 5.93 5.06
CA LEU A 30 -3.18 5.51 3.74
C LEU A 30 -4.71 5.48 3.65
N GLN A 31 -5.39 4.96 4.67
CA GLN A 31 -6.86 4.97 4.74
C GLN A 31 -7.42 6.39 4.72
N GLU A 32 -6.90 7.29 5.57
CA GLU A 32 -7.31 8.69 5.60
C GLU A 32 -7.13 9.37 4.23
N SER A 33 -5.98 9.13 3.58
CA SER A 33 -5.71 9.65 2.24
C SER A 33 -6.71 9.14 1.19
N LEU A 34 -7.12 7.88 1.28
CA LEU A 34 -8.09 7.29 0.36
C LEU A 34 -9.52 7.80 0.61
N ASP A 35 -9.88 8.08 1.86
CA ASP A 35 -11.17 8.68 2.20
C ASP A 35 -11.27 10.12 1.65
N LEU A 36 -10.20 10.91 1.77
CA LEU A 36 -10.12 12.24 1.15
C LEU A 36 -10.25 12.19 -0.38
N VAL A 37 -9.67 11.17 -1.04
CA VAL A 37 -9.81 10.99 -2.49
C VAL A 37 -11.25 10.65 -2.89
N GLN A 38 -11.99 9.94 -2.04
CA GLN A 38 -13.41 9.66 -2.27
C GLN A 38 -14.25 10.93 -2.13
N GLU A 39 -14.04 11.72 -1.07
CA GLU A 39 -14.73 12.99 -0.86
C GLU A 39 -14.52 13.97 -2.04
N LEU A 40 -13.27 14.13 -2.50
CA LEU A 40 -12.95 14.96 -3.67
C LEU A 40 -13.60 14.46 -4.96
N ARG A 41 -13.76 13.14 -5.10
CA ARG A 41 -14.43 12.53 -6.27
C ARG A 41 -15.93 12.80 -6.24
N GLU A 42 -16.56 12.69 -5.09
CA GLU A 42 -17.99 12.96 -4.91
C GLU A 42 -18.28 14.43 -5.18
N ASP A 43 -17.49 15.36 -4.63
CA ASP A 43 -17.63 16.80 -4.88
C ASP A 43 -17.47 17.17 -6.36
N ALA A 44 -16.47 16.59 -7.03
CA ALA A 44 -16.29 16.78 -8.47
C ALA A 44 -17.50 16.24 -9.26
N HIS A 45 -18.02 15.06 -8.86
CA HIS A 45 -19.19 14.45 -9.49
C HIS A 45 -20.47 15.27 -9.29
N PHE A 46 -20.70 15.82 -8.09
CA PHE A 46 -21.82 16.73 -7.85
C PHE A 46 -21.71 17.97 -8.74
N ARG A 47 -20.53 18.58 -8.81
CA ARG A 47 -20.32 19.79 -9.60
C ARG A 47 -20.58 19.57 -11.09
N GLU A 48 -20.18 18.42 -11.63
CA GLU A 48 -20.43 18.02 -13.02
C GLU A 48 -21.91 17.74 -13.29
N PHE A 49 -22.64 17.21 -12.30
CA PHE A 49 -24.08 16.96 -12.40
C PHE A 49 -24.92 18.25 -12.37
N TYR A 50 -24.52 19.25 -11.58
CA TYR A 50 -25.20 20.55 -11.49
C TYR A 50 -24.85 21.54 -12.63
N THR A 51 -23.89 21.21 -13.49
CA THR A 51 -23.53 22.02 -14.67
C THR A 51 -24.16 21.56 -15.99
N LYS A 52 -25.08 20.58 -15.97
CA LYS A 52 -25.95 20.20 -17.10
C LYS A 52 -27.37 20.70 -16.90
#